data_AF-A0AAD9MR38-F1
#
_entry.id   AF-A0AAD9MR38-F1
#
_cell.length_a   1.000
_cell.length_b   1.000
_cell.length_c   1.000
_cell.angle_alpha   90.00
_cell.angle_beta   90.00
_cell.angle_gamma   90.00
#
_symmetry.space_group_name_H-M   'P 1'
#
loop_
_entity.id
_entity.type
_entity.pdbx_description
1 polymer ?
#
loop_
_entity_poly.entity_id
_entity_poly.type
_entity_poly.pdbx_seq_one_letter_code
_entity_poly.pdbx_strand_id
1 'polypeptide(L)' 'MRYSVRTSNFRYNEWARIEREDKPNGTFRILEMNPPGTSAELYDLRYDKYEINDLADDPRYGRIKKRLSDMLIDIVIGS' A
#
# COMPACT_ATOMS: atom_id res chain seq x y z
N MET A 1 -7.53 -6.22 -5.88
CA MET A 1 -6.98 -5.22 -6.84
C MET A 1 -5.59 -4.82 -6.37
N ARG A 2 -4.71 -4.40 -7.29
CA ARG A 2 -3.39 -3.84 -6.93
C ARG A 2 -3.56 -2.34 -6.72
N TYR A 3 -3.17 -1.88 -5.55
CA TYR A 3 -3.17 -0.47 -5.18
C TYR A 3 -1.75 0.03 -5.06
N SER A 4 -1.57 1.33 -5.27
CA SER A 4 -0.25 1.92 -5.35
C SER A 4 -0.25 3.29 -4.69
N VAL A 5 0.71 3.53 -3.81
CA VAL A 5 1.01 4.85 -3.28
C VAL A 5 2.40 5.27 -3.72
N ARG A 6 2.51 6.50 -4.23
CA ARG A 6 3.78 7.11 -4.62
C ARG A 6 3.99 8.39 -3.82
N THR A 7 5.08 8.43 -3.07
CA THR A 7 5.57 9.63 -2.38
C THR A 7 6.77 10.19 -3.14
N SER A 8 7.35 11.28 -2.63
CA SER A 8 8.61 11.80 -3.17
C SER A 8 9.79 10.82 -3.06
N ASN A 9 9.74 9.90 -2.09
CA ASN A 9 10.86 9.01 -1.77
C ASN A 9 10.57 7.53 -2.00
N PHE A 10 9.30 7.12 -2.10
CA PHE A 10 8.93 5.71 -2.14
C PHE A 10 7.82 5.43 -3.13
N ARG A 11 7.90 4.26 -3.76
CA ARG A 11 6.78 3.61 -4.45
C ARG A 11 6.42 2.34 -3.66
N TYR A 12 5.17 2.21 -3.26
CA TYR A 12 4.68 1.03 -2.55
C TYR A 12 3.44 0.49 -3.24
N ASN A 13 3.45 -0.81 -3.53
CA ASN A 13 2.34 -1.52 -4.12
C ASN A 13 1.84 -2.58 -3.16
N GLU A 14 0.53 -2.67 -3.00
CA GLU A 14 -0.09 -3.66 -2.13
C GLU A 14 -1.34 -4.21 -2.80
N TRP A 15 -1.54 -5.51 -2.65
CA TRP A 15 -2.72 -6.18 -3.14
C TRP A 15 -3.73 -6.23 -2.00
N ALA A 16 -4.88 -5.60 -2.21
CA ALA A 16 -5.97 -5.59 -1.25
C ALA A 16 -7.28 -6.01 -1.91
N ARG A 17 -8.14 -6.65 -1.11
CA ARG A 17 -9.53 -6.92 -1.45
C ARG A 17 -10.41 -5.95 -0.66
N ILE A 18 -10.96 -4.99 -1.41
CA ILE A 18 -11.89 -3.99 -0.90
C ILE A 18 -13.26 -4.30 -1.49
N GLU A 19 -14.28 -4.32 -0.64
CA GLU A 19 -15.66 -4.37 -1.10
C GLU A 19 -16.36 -3.07 -0.71
N ARG A 20 -17.12 -2.53 -1.65
CA ARG A 20 -17.99 -1.40 -1.39
C ARG A 20 -19.08 -1.87 -0.43
N GLU A 21 -19.25 -1.18 0.68
CA GLU A 21 -20.38 -1.44 1.56
C GLU A 21 -21.61 -0.78 0.92
N ASP A 22 -22.72 -1.52 0.80
CA ASP A 22 -23.96 -1.01 0.20
C ASP A 22 -24.71 -0.10 1.20
N LYS A 23 -24.00 0.92 1.69
CA LYS A 23 -24.55 1.97 2.53
C LYS A 23 -24.98 3.16 1.65
N PRO A 24 -26.01 3.93 2.05
CA PRO A 24 -26.56 5.04 1.25
C PRO A 24 -25.54 6.13 0.86
N ASN A 25 -24.42 6.21 1.58
CA ASN A 25 -23.31 7.15 1.36
C ASN A 25 -22.17 6.55 0.52
N GLY A 26 -22.27 5.30 0.06
CA GLY A 26 -21.25 4.64 -0.75
C GLY A 26 -19.94 4.31 -0.03
N THR A 27 -19.94 4.21 1.31
CA THR A 27 -18.72 3.91 2.09
C THR A 27 -18.05 2.61 1.61
N PHE A 28 -16.72 2.63 1.47
CA PHE A 28 -15.95 1.42 1.19
C PHE A 28 -15.50 0.77 2.50
N ARG A 29 -15.42 -0.56 2.54
CA ARG A 29 -14.76 -1.27 3.64
C ARG A 29 -13.66 -2.17 3.08
N ILE A 30 -12.52 -2.17 3.75
CA ILE A 30 -11.48 -3.16 3.51
C ILE A 30 -11.96 -4.48 4.11
N LEU A 31 -12.09 -5.51 3.29
CA LEU A 31 -12.40 -6.86 3.77
C LEU A 31 -11.15 -7.63 4.13
N GLU A 32 -10.12 -7.45 3.32
CA GLU A 32 -8.86 -8.13 3.49
C GLU A 32 -7.78 -7.25 2.87
N MET A 33 -6.88 -6.75 3.71
CA MET A 33 -5.54 -6.43 3.23
C MET A 33 -4.70 -7.66 3.43
N ASN A 34 -3.90 -7.99 2.42
CA ASN A 34 -2.81 -8.91 2.66
C ASN A 34 -2.00 -8.37 3.84
N PRO A 35 -1.58 -9.23 4.79
CA PRO A 35 -0.64 -8.82 5.82
C PRO A 35 0.53 -8.08 5.16
N PRO A 36 1.03 -6.98 5.75
CA PRO A 36 2.16 -6.26 5.20
C PRO A 36 3.32 -7.21 4.90
N GLY A 37 3.62 -7.43 3.61
CA GLY A 37 4.71 -8.31 3.16
C GLY A 37 4.34 -9.68 2.58
N THR A 38 3.08 -10.11 2.53
CA THR A 38 2.75 -11.40 1.85
C THR A 38 2.53 -11.26 0.35
N SER A 39 2.28 -10.04 -0.14
CA SER A 39 2.28 -9.66 -1.56
C SER A 39 2.33 -8.15 -1.60
N ALA A 40 3.50 -7.57 -1.41
CA ALA A 40 3.73 -6.13 -1.50
C ALA A 40 5.04 -5.89 -2.26
N GLU A 41 5.19 -4.73 -2.88
CA GLU A 41 6.44 -4.28 -3.49
C GLU A 41 6.80 -2.93 -2.87
N LEU A 42 8.08 -2.71 -2.56
CA LEU A 42 8.58 -1.43 -2.04
C LEU A 42 9.85 -1.00 -2.77
N TYR A 43 9.86 0.23 -3.28
CA TYR A 43 11.03 0.82 -3.92
C TYR A 43 11.39 2.16 -3.28
N ASP A 44 12.68 2.35 -2.97
CA ASP A 44 13.23 3.61 -2.45
C ASP A 44 13.78 4.46 -3.60
N LEU A 45 13.00 5.45 -4.04
CA LEU A 45 13.26 6.30 -5.19
C LEU A 45 14.44 7.25 -4.98
N ARG A 46 14.96 7.38 -3.74
CA ARG A 46 16.15 8.19 -3.46
C ARG A 46 17.40 7.55 -4.05
N TYR A 47 17.45 6.21 -4.04
CA TYR A 47 18.60 5.43 -4.47
C TYR A 47 18.29 4.55 -5.69
N ASP A 48 17.02 4.21 -5.91
CA ASP A 48 16.56 3.36 -7.00
C ASP A 48 15.40 4.01 -7.76
N LYS A 49 15.77 4.95 -8.65
CA LYS A 49 14.79 5.68 -9.48
C LYS A 49 14.08 4.80 -10.51
N TYR A 50 14.63 3.64 -10.81
CA TYR A 50 14.14 2.73 -11.84
C TYR A 50 13.33 1.58 -11.25
N GLU A 51 13.14 1.54 -9.92
CA GLU A 51 12.29 0.56 -9.25
C GLU A 51 12.78 -0.89 -9.54
N ILE A 52 14.10 -1.10 -9.52
CA ILE A 52 14.75 -2.39 -9.86
C ILE A 52 14.81 -3.33 -8.65
N ASN A 53 15.04 -2.78 -7.46
CA ASN A 53 15.28 -3.51 -6.22
C ASN A 53 14.03 -3.45 -5.36
N ASP A 54 13.30 -4.57 -5.30
CA ASP A 54 12.18 -4.71 -4.38
C ASP A 54 12.69 -4.89 -2.94
N LEU A 55 12.29 -3.98 -2.07
CA LEU A 55 12.64 -3.90 -0.65
C LEU A 55 11.49 -4.38 0.24
N ALA A 56 10.45 -5.01 -0.32
CA ALA A 56 9.28 -5.45 0.44
C ALA A 56 9.66 -6.42 1.58
N ASP A 57 10.62 -7.31 1.38
CA ASP A 57 11.05 -8.28 2.39
C ASP A 57 12.12 -7.73 3.35
N ASP A 58 12.61 -6.51 3.12
CA ASP A 58 13.65 -5.92 3.96
C ASP A 58 13.06 -5.44 5.30
N PRO A 59 13.47 -6.04 6.44
CA PRO A 59 12.91 -5.70 7.75
C PRO A 59 13.20 -4.25 8.16
N ARG A 60 14.25 -3.62 7.61
CA ARG A 60 14.60 -2.22 7.89
C ARG A 60 13.50 -1.26 7.46
N TYR A 61 12.70 -1.65 6.47
CA TYR A 61 11.60 -0.85 5.93
C TYR A 61 10.24 -1.15 6.57
N GLY A 62 10.17 -2.02 7.60
CA GLY A 62 8.89 -2.41 8.21
C GLY A 62 8.01 -1.23 8.66
N ARG A 63 8.60 -0.20 9.26
CA ARG A 63 7.88 1.03 9.65
C ARG A 63 7.39 1.84 8.45
N ILE A 64 8.20 1.90 7.39
CA ILE A 64 7.86 2.62 6.15
C ILE A 64 6.70 1.91 5.44
N LYS A 65 6.78 0.58 5.30
CA LYS A 65 5.68 -0.24 4.74
C LYS A 65 4.37 -0.01 5.48
N LYS A 66 4.39 -0.07 6.82
CA LYS A 66 3.19 0.18 7.62
C LYS A 66 2.59 1.56 7.33
N ARG A 67 3.40 2.62 7.33
CA ARG A 67 2.92 3.98 7.06
C ARG A 67 2.35 4.14 5.65
N LEU A 68 2.99 3.53 4.65
CA LEU A 68 2.51 3.59 3.26
C LEU A 68 1.23 2.77 3.07
N SER A 69 1.11 1.64 3.76
CA SER A 69 -0.11 0.85 3.83
C SER A 69 -1.25 1.65 4.48
N ASP A 70 -1.02 2.28 5.63
CA ASP A 70 -2.00 3.16 6.30
C ASP A 70 -2.46 4.31 5.36
N MET A 71 -1.55 4.96 4.64
CA MET A 71 -1.91 6.00 3.65
C MET A 71 -2.75 5.46 2.48
N LEU A 72 -2.46 4.25 2.03
CA LEU A 72 -3.20 3.60 0.95
C LEU A 72 -4.63 3.31 1.41
N ILE A 73 -4.80 2.85 2.65
CA ILE A 73 -6.12 2.67 3.27
C ILE A 73 -6.91 3.98 3.25
N ASP A 74 -6.31 5.07 3.73
CA ASP A 74 -6.96 6.37 3.81
C ASP A 74 -7.44 6.87 2.42
N ILE A 75 -6.60 6.70 1.40
CA ILE A 75 -6.92 7.08 0.01
C ILE A 75 -8.08 6.24 -0.54
N VAL A 76 -8.08 4.94 -0.26
CA VAL A 76 -9.04 4.03 -0.89
C VAL A 76 -10.40 4.03 -0.17
N ILE A 77 -10.41 4.14 1.15
CA ILE A 77 -11.66 4.22 1.92
C ILE A 77 -12.25 5.64 1.85
N GLY A 78 -11.40 6.67 1.70
CA GLY A 78 -11.82 8.06 1.80
C GLY A 78 -12.25 8.37 3.23
N SER A 79 -11.28 8.75 4.07
CA SER A 79 -11.57 9.34 5.39
C SER A 79 -12.20 10.72 5.26
#